data_AF-A0A255T1D5-F1
#
_entry.id   AF-A0A255T1D5-F1
#
_cell.length_a   1.000
_cell.length_b   1.000
_cell.length_c   1.000
_cell.angle_alpha   90.00
_cell.angle_beta   90.00
_cell.angle_gamma   90.00
#
_symmetry.space_group_name_H-M   'P 1'
#
loop_
_entity.id
_entity.type
_entity.pdbx_description
1 polymer ?
#
loop_
_entity_poly.entity_id
_entity_poly.type
_entity_poly.pdbx_seq_one_letter_code
_entity_poly.pdbx_strand_id
1 'polypeptide(L)'
;MNTLQGSFLRAVCSIIVGALLVKYREETVTWITIAMGVLFFLSGLVSCLIYFGQKRRADEPAVYDSKGRQLTGIKPSFPLAGIGSIILGIALAMMPASFITGLMYVFAAILIVGALNQFFTLATACKYARIGLLWWIMPSAVLLVGIIAVIRPSTIASAPLFVIGWCMMLYGVVECINAMKIYRARKTFIRLSEQAQAEEKLGAEDNGAA
;
A
#
# COMPACT_ATOMS: atom_id res chain seq x y z
N MET A 1 -27.49 9.90 -13.05
CA MET A 1 -26.46 10.53 -12.20
C MET A 1 -25.16 10.56 -12.99
N ASN A 2 -24.64 11.76 -13.27
CA ASN A 2 -23.71 12.00 -14.37
C ASN A 2 -22.31 11.46 -14.07
N THR A 3 -21.87 10.44 -14.81
CA THR A 3 -20.53 9.81 -14.72
C THR A 3 -19.38 10.82 -14.80
N LEU A 4 -19.58 11.96 -15.48
CA LEU A 4 -18.62 13.06 -15.58
C LEU A 4 -18.36 13.77 -14.24
N GLN A 5 -19.37 13.88 -13.36
CA GLN A 5 -19.23 14.48 -12.04
C GLN A 5 -18.48 13.55 -11.08
N GLY A 6 -18.64 12.23 -11.23
CA GLY A 6 -17.90 11.22 -10.49
C GLY A 6 -16.40 11.23 -10.81
N SER A 7 -16.03 11.31 -12.10
CA SER A 7 -14.61 11.39 -12.49
C SER A 7 -13.93 12.66 -12.02
N PHE A 8 -14.62 13.82 -12.10
CA PHE A 8 -14.06 15.09 -11.62
C PHE A 8 -13.89 15.11 -10.10
N LEU A 9 -14.87 14.62 -9.33
CA LEU A 9 -14.77 14.51 -7.88
C LEU A 9 -13.62 13.60 -7.45
N ARG A 10 -13.45 12.45 -8.11
CA ARG A 10 -12.33 11.53 -7.86
C ARG A 10 -10.98 12.19 -8.17
N ALA A 11 -10.89 12.96 -9.25
CA ALA A 11 -9.68 13.70 -9.61
C ALA A 11 -9.30 14.70 -8.51
N VAL A 12 -10.25 15.54 -8.09
CA VAL A 12 -10.04 16.53 -7.02
C VAL A 12 -9.69 15.85 -5.70
N CYS A 13 -10.41 14.77 -5.35
CA CYS A 13 -10.12 13.97 -4.16
C CYS A 13 -8.69 13.42 -4.18
N SER A 14 -8.24 12.86 -5.30
CA SER A 14 -6.87 12.35 -5.45
C SER A 14 -5.81 13.46 -5.28
N ILE A 15 -6.06 14.67 -5.78
CA ILE A 15 -5.15 15.80 -5.59
C ILE A 15 -5.07 16.19 -4.12
N ILE A 16 -6.23 16.30 -3.44
CA ILE A 16 -6.30 16.68 -2.02
C ILE A 16 -5.61 15.61 -1.16
N VAL A 17 -5.94 14.33 -1.36
CA VAL A 17 -5.34 13.21 -0.64
C VAL A 17 -3.84 13.16 -0.91
N GLY A 18 -3.40 13.29 -2.17
CA GLY A 18 -1.98 13.33 -2.52
C GLY A 18 -1.24 14.47 -1.84
N ALA A 19 -1.81 15.67 -1.82
CA ALA A 19 -1.22 16.84 -1.16
C ALA A 19 -1.13 16.66 0.37
N LEU A 20 -2.17 16.12 0.99
CA LEU A 20 -2.17 15.81 2.42
C LEU A 20 -1.11 14.75 2.77
N LEU A 21 -0.97 13.74 1.91
CA LEU A 21 -0.03 12.64 2.10
C LEU A 21 1.42 13.12 1.94
N VAL A 22 1.71 14.08 1.06
CA VAL A 22 3.01 14.76 1.00
C VAL A 22 3.26 15.61 2.24
N LYS A 23 2.27 16.39 2.69
CA LYS A 23 2.41 17.33 3.81
C LYS A 23 2.56 16.64 5.16
N TYR A 24 1.76 15.60 5.42
CA TYR A 24 1.68 14.90 6.70
C TYR A 24 2.27 13.48 6.61
N ARG A 25 3.26 13.27 5.74
CA ARG A 25 3.86 11.95 5.49
C ARG A 25 4.36 11.25 6.76
N GLU A 26 5.11 11.93 7.61
CA GLU A 26 5.67 11.38 8.87
C GLU A 26 4.54 10.95 9.82
N GLU A 27 3.53 11.82 9.99
CA GLU A 27 2.33 11.55 10.77
C GLU A 27 1.55 10.36 10.20
N THR A 28 1.43 10.28 8.89
CA THR A 28 0.69 9.20 8.20
C THR A 28 1.36 7.85 8.43
N VAL A 29 2.70 7.76 8.36
CA VAL A 29 3.43 6.53 8.74
C VAL A 29 3.11 6.15 10.17
N THR A 30 3.18 7.12 11.09
CA THR A 30 2.93 6.90 12.52
C THR A 30 1.52 6.38 12.79
N TRP A 31 0.50 7.03 12.22
CA TRP A 31 -0.90 6.60 12.36
C TRP A 31 -1.18 5.24 11.73
N ILE A 32 -0.57 4.94 10.58
CA ILE A 32 -0.65 3.60 9.97
C ILE A 32 -0.01 2.56 10.90
N THR A 33 1.15 2.85 11.49
CA THR A 33 1.79 1.95 12.47
C THR A 33 0.91 1.73 13.70
N ILE A 34 0.31 2.77 14.26
CA ILE A 34 -0.62 2.66 15.39
C ILE A 34 -1.83 1.80 15.00
N ALA A 35 -2.43 2.05 13.83
CA ALA A 35 -3.58 1.30 13.34
C ALA A 35 -3.24 -0.20 13.17
N MET A 36 -2.08 -0.51 12.57
CA MET A 36 -1.58 -1.89 12.52
C MET A 36 -1.39 -2.48 13.92
N GLY A 37 -0.86 -1.71 14.87
CA GLY A 37 -0.70 -2.14 16.27
C GLY A 37 -2.02 -2.51 16.93
N VAL A 38 -3.06 -1.68 16.78
CA VAL A 38 -4.41 -1.96 17.29
C VAL A 38 -5.00 -3.21 16.64
N LEU A 39 -4.84 -3.39 15.33
CA LEU A 39 -5.31 -4.58 14.63
C LEU A 39 -4.59 -5.86 15.10
N PHE A 40 -3.26 -5.81 15.28
CA PHE A 40 -2.48 -6.92 15.84
C PHE A 40 -2.90 -7.23 17.28
N PHE A 41 -3.12 -6.22 18.10
CA PHE A 41 -3.59 -6.39 19.47
C PHE A 41 -4.96 -7.09 19.52
N LEU A 42 -5.93 -6.60 18.75
CA LEU A 42 -7.27 -7.19 18.68
C LEU A 42 -7.24 -8.63 18.17
N SER A 43 -6.45 -8.90 17.12
CA SER A 43 -6.25 -10.25 16.58
C SER A 43 -5.65 -11.19 17.63
N GLY A 44 -4.63 -10.73 18.37
CA GLY A 44 -4.00 -11.50 19.43
C GLY A 44 -4.92 -11.77 20.62
N LEU A 45 -5.76 -10.79 20.98
CA LEU A 45 -6.77 -10.93 22.02
C LEU A 45 -7.81 -11.99 21.64
N VAL A 46 -8.33 -11.96 20.42
CA VAL A 46 -9.27 -12.99 19.92
C VAL A 46 -8.64 -14.38 19.96
N SER A 47 -7.38 -14.52 19.52
CA SER A 47 -6.65 -15.80 19.58
C SER A 47 -6.53 -16.33 21.02
N CYS A 48 -6.21 -15.47 21.99
CA CYS A 48 -6.15 -15.86 23.40
C CYS A 48 -7.53 -16.21 23.97
N LEU A 49 -8.58 -15.45 23.63
CA LEU A 49 -9.96 -15.73 24.07
C LEU A 49 -10.44 -17.11 23.58
N ILE A 50 -10.15 -17.45 22.32
CA ILE A 50 -10.44 -18.78 21.76
C ILE A 50 -9.70 -19.86 22.55
N TYR A 51 -8.41 -19.67 22.84
CA TYR A 51 -7.63 -20.62 23.64
C TYR A 51 -8.21 -20.80 25.04
N PHE A 52 -8.55 -19.73 25.76
CA PHE A 52 -9.12 -19.83 27.10
C PHE A 52 -10.52 -20.47 27.08
N GLY A 53 -11.34 -20.18 26.07
CA GLY A 53 -12.64 -20.83 25.88
C GLY A 53 -12.51 -22.33 25.62
N GLN A 54 -11.56 -22.73 24.77
CA GLN A 54 -11.28 -24.15 24.51
C GLN A 54 -10.64 -24.83 25.73
N LYS A 55 -9.75 -24.15 26.46
CA LYS A 55 -9.13 -24.67 27.69
C LYS A 55 -10.18 -24.96 28.75
N ARG A 56 -11.17 -24.08 28.93
CA ARG A 56 -12.30 -24.32 29.85
C ARG A 56 -13.16 -25.52 29.45
N ARG A 57 -13.30 -25.78 28.14
CA ARG A 57 -14.03 -26.95 27.60
C ARG A 57 -13.20 -28.23 27.56
N ALA A 58 -11.88 -28.13 27.59
CA ALA A 58 -10.97 -29.28 27.64
C ALA A 58 -10.92 -29.94 29.03
N ASP A 59 -11.39 -29.25 30.07
CA ASP A 59 -11.63 -29.82 31.40
C ASP A 59 -12.97 -30.60 31.49
N GLU A 60 -13.81 -30.57 30.44
CA GLU A 60 -15.03 -31.40 30.35
C GLU A 60 -14.68 -32.82 29.84
N PRO A 61 -15.35 -33.88 30.34
CA PRO A 61 -15.01 -35.25 30.01
C PRO A 61 -15.12 -35.50 28.49
N ALA A 62 -14.08 -36.12 27.92
CA ALA A 62 -14.01 -36.42 26.49
C ALA A 62 -15.17 -37.32 26.06
N VAL A 63 -16.04 -36.80 25.21
CA VAL A 63 -17.17 -37.54 24.63
C VAL A 63 -16.69 -38.28 23.39
N TYR A 64 -16.87 -39.60 23.39
CA TYR A 64 -16.56 -40.48 22.26
C TYR A 64 -17.84 -40.88 21.52
N ASP A 65 -17.80 -40.83 20.18
CA ASP A 65 -18.83 -41.37 19.30
C ASP A 65 -18.94 -42.90 19.50
N SER A 66 -20.07 -43.51 19.16
CA SER A 66 -20.32 -44.96 19.24
C SER A 66 -19.35 -45.80 18.40
N LYS A 67 -18.54 -45.15 17.54
CA LYS A 67 -17.46 -45.73 16.74
C LYS A 67 -16.05 -45.55 17.36
N GLY A 68 -15.95 -45.11 18.62
CA GLY A 68 -14.67 -44.90 19.32
C GLY A 68 -13.87 -43.68 18.85
N ARG A 69 -14.49 -42.75 18.11
CA ARG A 69 -13.85 -41.49 17.68
C ARG A 69 -14.07 -40.41 18.73
N GLN A 70 -12.99 -39.81 19.19
CA GLN A 70 -13.05 -38.72 20.17
C GLN A 70 -13.64 -37.46 19.50
N LEU A 71 -14.81 -37.01 19.97
CA LEU A 71 -15.50 -35.82 19.44
C LEU A 71 -15.08 -34.54 20.17
N THR A 72 -14.61 -34.67 21.42
CA THR A 72 -14.16 -33.57 22.30
C THR A 72 -12.92 -33.98 23.09
N GLY A 73 -12.03 -33.02 23.40
CA GLY A 73 -10.74 -33.27 24.08
C GLY A 73 -9.49 -33.06 23.22
N ILE A 74 -9.61 -32.44 22.04
CA ILE A 74 -8.44 -31.93 21.31
C ILE A 74 -7.80 -30.84 22.16
N LYS A 75 -6.59 -31.10 22.67
CA LYS A 75 -5.83 -30.15 23.49
C LYS A 75 -5.65 -28.86 22.68
N PRO A 76 -6.13 -27.71 23.18
CA PRO A 76 -5.95 -26.46 22.45
C PRO A 76 -4.46 -26.12 22.35
N SER A 77 -3.99 -25.88 21.13
CA SER A 77 -2.61 -25.42 20.90
C SER A 77 -2.38 -24.12 21.64
N PHE A 78 -1.27 -24.03 22.36
CA PHE A 78 -0.92 -22.83 23.11
C PHE A 78 -0.86 -21.62 22.16
N PRO A 79 -1.48 -20.47 22.50
CA PRO A 79 -1.63 -19.35 21.58
C PRO A 79 -0.36 -18.50 21.58
N LEU A 80 0.79 -19.12 21.30
CA LEU A 80 2.09 -18.43 21.29
C LEU A 80 2.09 -17.26 20.28
N ALA A 81 1.49 -17.49 19.11
CA ALA A 81 1.29 -16.45 18.10
C ALA A 81 0.34 -15.34 18.61
N GLY A 82 -0.72 -15.70 19.35
CA GLY A 82 -1.65 -14.73 19.94
C GLY A 82 -0.98 -13.83 20.99
N ILE A 83 -0.14 -14.41 21.84
CA ILE A 83 0.66 -13.68 22.84
C ILE A 83 1.64 -12.73 22.14
N GLY A 84 2.37 -13.23 21.14
CA GLY A 84 3.28 -12.41 20.34
C GLY A 84 2.56 -11.24 19.64
N SER A 85 1.36 -11.49 19.11
CA SER A 85 0.51 -10.48 18.48
C SER A 85 0.03 -9.41 19.45
N ILE A 86 -0.29 -9.77 20.70
CA ILE A 86 -0.64 -8.80 21.75
C ILE A 86 0.55 -7.91 22.08
N ILE A 87 1.71 -8.51 22.36
CA ILE A 87 2.94 -7.78 22.74
C ILE A 87 3.35 -6.83 21.62
N LEU A 88 3.39 -7.34 20.39
CA LEU A 88 3.71 -6.55 19.20
C LEU A 88 2.68 -5.44 19.00
N GLY A 89 1.39 -5.74 19.12
CA GLY A 89 0.32 -4.75 18.97
C GLY A 89 0.42 -3.59 19.97
N ILE A 90 0.72 -3.89 21.24
CA ILE A 90 0.96 -2.88 22.28
C ILE A 90 2.19 -2.04 21.94
N ALA A 91 3.30 -2.67 21.55
CA ALA A 91 4.53 -1.96 21.20
C ALA A 91 4.32 -0.99 20.02
N LEU A 92 3.61 -1.42 18.97
CA LEU A 92 3.31 -0.57 17.81
C LEU A 92 2.35 0.58 18.15
N ALA A 93 1.37 0.35 19.04
CA ALA A 93 0.39 1.36 19.39
C ALA A 93 0.93 2.41 20.38
N MET A 94 1.75 2.00 21.35
CA MET A 94 2.28 2.89 22.40
C MET A 94 3.59 3.56 21.99
N MET A 95 4.46 2.86 21.25
CA MET A 95 5.80 3.34 20.86
C MET A 95 6.04 3.22 19.34
N PRO A 96 5.16 3.80 18.49
CA PRO A 96 5.27 3.69 17.04
C PRO A 96 6.59 4.26 16.51
N ALA A 97 7.04 5.39 17.04
CA ALA A 97 8.26 6.06 16.58
C ALA A 97 9.52 5.20 16.80
N SER A 98 9.64 4.55 17.97
CA SER A 98 10.75 3.65 18.28
C SER A 98 10.73 2.40 17.40
N PHE A 99 9.53 1.84 17.15
CA PHE A 99 9.38 0.70 16.25
C PHE A 99 9.77 1.05 14.80
N ILE A 100 9.26 2.15 14.25
CA ILE A 100 9.60 2.62 12.90
C ILE A 100 11.11 2.85 12.78
N THR A 101 11.71 3.53 13.76
CA THR A 101 13.15 3.80 13.79
C THR A 101 13.96 2.50 13.85
N GLY A 102 13.58 1.56 14.71
CA GLY A 102 14.20 0.24 14.79
C GLY A 102 14.11 -0.53 13.48
N LEU A 103 12.93 -0.54 12.84
CA LEU A 103 12.73 -1.17 11.54
C LEU A 103 13.62 -0.55 10.46
N MET A 104 13.77 0.77 10.47
CA MET A 104 14.66 1.46 9.55
C MET A 104 16.13 1.12 9.76
N TYR A 105 16.57 0.91 11.00
CA TYR A 105 17.93 0.43 11.26
C TYR A 105 18.15 -0.99 10.76
N VAL A 106 17.15 -1.87 10.87
CA VAL A 106 17.22 -3.22 10.29
C VAL A 106 17.36 -3.14 8.77
N PHE A 107 16.55 -2.32 8.10
CA PHE A 107 16.67 -2.11 6.65
C PHE A 107 18.01 -1.48 6.26
N ALA A 108 18.49 -0.50 7.02
CA ALA A 108 19.80 0.12 6.80
C ALA A 108 20.93 -0.90 6.91
N ALA A 109 20.91 -1.76 7.93
CA ALA A 109 21.91 -2.81 8.12
C ALA A 109 21.92 -3.80 6.94
N ILE A 110 20.74 -4.27 6.52
CA ILE A 110 20.61 -5.19 5.37
C ILE A 110 21.13 -4.52 4.09
N LEU A 111 20.82 -3.23 3.85
CA LEU A 111 21.32 -2.48 2.70
C LEU A 111 22.84 -2.34 2.72
N ILE A 112 23.43 -2.00 3.86
CA ILE A 112 24.88 -1.87 4.00
C ILE A 112 25.57 -3.21 3.75
N VAL A 113 25.10 -4.29 4.38
CA VAL A 113 25.66 -5.64 4.16
C VAL A 113 25.49 -6.07 2.71
N GLY A 114 24.34 -5.80 2.10
CA GLY A 114 24.09 -6.06 0.68
C GLY A 114 25.03 -5.28 -0.24
N ALA A 115 25.25 -3.99 0.02
CA ALA A 115 26.17 -3.15 -0.75
C ALA A 115 27.61 -3.63 -0.62
N LEU A 116 28.07 -3.98 0.59
CA LEU A 116 29.40 -4.56 0.80
C LEU A 116 29.57 -5.85 0.01
N ASN A 117 28.58 -6.73 0.02
CA ASN A 117 28.61 -7.96 -0.78
C ASN A 117 28.68 -7.66 -2.30
N GLN A 118 27.94 -6.64 -2.78
CA GLN A 118 28.04 -6.21 -4.17
C GLN A 118 29.45 -5.70 -4.51
N PHE A 119 30.07 -4.90 -3.63
CA PHE A 119 31.46 -4.45 -3.81
C PHE A 119 32.45 -5.62 -3.85
N PHE A 120 32.34 -6.60 -2.94
CA PHE A 120 33.22 -7.78 -2.95
C PHE A 120 33.05 -8.61 -4.22
N THR A 121 31.80 -8.79 -4.67
CA THR A 121 31.50 -9.49 -5.92
C THR A 121 32.16 -8.80 -7.12
N LEU A 122 32.03 -7.47 -7.20
CA LEU A 122 32.64 -6.66 -8.26
C LEU A 122 34.18 -6.67 -8.19
N ALA A 123 34.75 -6.51 -7.00
CA ALA A 123 36.19 -6.58 -6.78
C ALA A 123 36.78 -7.95 -7.19
N THR A 124 36.04 -9.03 -6.95
CA THR A 124 36.42 -10.37 -7.38
C THR A 124 36.32 -10.51 -8.90
N ALA A 125 35.26 -10.00 -9.51
CA ALA A 125 35.08 -10.00 -10.96
C ALA A 125 36.15 -9.17 -11.69
N CYS A 126 36.72 -8.13 -11.05
CA CYS A 126 37.86 -7.37 -11.60
C CYS A 126 39.11 -8.23 -11.84
N LYS A 127 39.24 -9.39 -11.16
CA LYS A 127 40.34 -10.33 -11.40
C LYS A 127 40.21 -11.03 -12.76
N TYR A 128 38.99 -11.16 -13.28
CA TYR A 128 38.68 -11.94 -14.49
C TYR A 128 38.21 -11.07 -15.66
N ALA A 129 37.77 -9.83 -15.42
CA ALA A 129 37.28 -8.91 -16.44
C ALA A 129 37.55 -7.45 -16.07
N ARG A 130 37.66 -6.57 -17.07
CA ARG A 130 37.79 -5.12 -16.84
C ARG A 130 36.40 -4.53 -16.60
N ILE A 131 36.09 -4.19 -15.35
CA ILE A 131 34.78 -3.65 -14.98
C ILE A 131 34.75 -2.14 -15.18
N GLY A 132 33.76 -1.65 -15.92
CA GLY A 132 33.55 -0.22 -16.15
C GLY A 132 33.13 0.52 -14.87
N LEU A 133 33.52 1.80 -14.77
CA LEU A 133 33.26 2.65 -13.59
C LEU A 133 31.76 2.74 -13.23
N LEU A 134 30.85 2.72 -14.22
CA LEU A 134 29.40 2.76 -13.98
C LEU A 134 28.91 1.63 -13.07
N TRP A 135 29.51 0.45 -13.14
CA TRP A 135 29.09 -0.69 -12.30
C TRP A 135 29.42 -0.47 -10.83
N TRP A 136 30.42 0.37 -10.51
CA TRP A 136 30.76 0.74 -9.14
C TRP A 136 29.82 1.80 -8.54
N ILE A 137 29.07 2.52 -9.38
CA ILE A 137 28.09 3.51 -8.94
C ILE A 137 26.90 2.83 -8.26
N MET A 138 26.47 1.65 -8.73
CA MET A 138 25.31 0.96 -8.17
C MET A 138 25.52 0.56 -6.69
N PRO A 139 26.59 -0.17 -6.31
CA PRO A 139 26.85 -0.49 -4.91
C PRO A 139 27.08 0.76 -4.04
N SER A 140 27.70 1.80 -4.63
CA SER A 140 27.92 3.08 -3.93
C SER A 140 26.61 3.81 -3.61
N ALA A 141 25.65 3.82 -4.54
CA ALA A 141 24.32 4.40 -4.33
C ALA A 141 23.53 3.62 -3.26
N VAL A 142 23.57 2.29 -3.29
CA VAL A 142 22.92 1.45 -2.27
C VAL A 142 23.55 1.69 -0.89
N LEU A 143 24.87 1.75 -0.81
CA LEU A 143 25.59 2.06 0.43
C LEU A 143 25.22 3.45 0.97
N LEU A 144 25.15 4.45 0.09
CA LEU A 144 24.78 5.82 0.46
C LEU A 144 23.35 5.87 1.05
N VAL A 145 22.39 5.19 0.42
CA VAL A 145 21.02 5.09 0.95
C VAL A 145 21.01 4.39 2.32
N GLY A 146 21.79 3.32 2.48
CA GLY A 146 21.97 2.63 3.76
C GLY A 146 22.51 3.56 4.85
N ILE A 147 23.54 4.35 4.55
CA ILE A 147 24.12 5.33 5.48
C ILE A 147 23.10 6.42 5.85
N ILE A 148 22.39 6.98 4.86
CA ILE A 148 21.36 8.00 5.11
C ILE A 148 20.24 7.42 5.99
N ALA A 149 19.85 6.16 5.80
CA ALA A 149 18.86 5.50 6.64
C ALA A 149 19.31 5.35 8.10
N VAL A 150 20.62 5.26 8.39
CA VAL A 150 21.15 5.31 9.76
C VAL A 150 21.09 6.72 10.35
N ILE A 151 21.46 7.75 9.57
CA ILE A 151 21.56 9.12 10.07
C ILE A 151 20.17 9.76 10.24
N ARG A 152 19.25 9.52 9.30
CA ARG A 152 17.91 10.13 9.21
C ARG A 152 16.85 9.06 8.91
N PRO A 153 16.57 8.14 9.84
CA PRO A 153 15.64 7.03 9.62
C PRO A 153 14.21 7.50 9.28
N SER A 154 13.72 8.58 9.90
CA SER A 154 12.39 9.14 9.62
C SER A 154 12.21 9.57 8.16
N THR A 155 13.23 10.23 7.60
CA THR A 155 13.19 10.72 6.22
C THR A 155 13.13 9.58 5.21
N ILE A 156 13.71 8.42 5.51
CA ILE A 156 13.60 7.24 4.64
C ILE A 156 12.27 6.52 4.87
N ALA A 157 11.81 6.41 6.12
CA ALA A 157 10.53 5.76 6.46
C ALA A 157 9.34 6.36 5.70
N SER A 158 9.28 7.69 5.58
CA SER A 158 8.16 8.38 4.93
C SER A 158 8.43 8.73 3.45
N ALA A 159 9.59 8.36 2.89
CA ALA A 159 9.93 8.61 1.49
C ALA A 159 8.99 7.91 0.48
N PRO A 160 8.56 6.65 0.69
CA PRO A 160 7.59 6.02 -0.21
C PRO A 160 6.26 6.79 -0.29
N LEU A 161 5.76 7.28 0.84
CA LEU A 161 4.54 8.09 0.88
C LEU A 161 4.73 9.38 0.08
N PHE A 162 5.88 10.03 0.18
CA PHE A 162 6.16 11.23 -0.61
C PHE A 162 6.06 10.98 -2.13
N VAL A 163 6.62 9.87 -2.61
CA VAL A 163 6.52 9.47 -4.03
C VAL A 163 5.07 9.19 -4.40
N ILE A 164 4.36 8.41 -3.59
CA ILE A 164 2.94 8.07 -3.82
C ILE A 164 2.08 9.34 -3.87
N GLY A 165 2.30 10.29 -2.97
CA GLY A 165 1.54 11.54 -2.91
C GLY A 165 1.73 12.38 -4.18
N TRP A 166 2.96 12.51 -4.68
CA TRP A 166 3.23 13.17 -5.97
C TRP A 166 2.58 12.44 -7.15
N CYS A 167 2.65 11.11 -7.17
CA CYS A 167 1.99 10.31 -8.20
C CYS A 167 0.46 10.50 -8.17
N MET A 168 -0.17 10.53 -6.99
CA MET A 168 -1.61 10.79 -6.84
C MET A 168 -2.01 12.20 -7.28
N MET A 169 -1.17 13.20 -7.02
CA MET A 169 -1.41 14.57 -7.50
C MET A 169 -1.31 14.63 -9.03
N LEU A 170 -0.27 14.04 -9.63
CA LEU A 170 -0.11 13.98 -11.08
C LEU A 170 -1.28 13.24 -11.74
N TYR A 171 -1.67 12.10 -11.19
CA TYR A 171 -2.85 11.34 -11.63
C TYR A 171 -4.12 12.19 -11.60
N GLY A 172 -4.39 12.89 -10.48
CA GLY A 172 -5.57 13.74 -10.37
C GLY A 172 -5.57 14.91 -11.35
N VAL A 173 -4.41 15.51 -11.64
CA VAL A 173 -4.30 16.56 -12.67
C VAL A 173 -4.60 16.01 -14.06
N VAL A 174 -4.03 14.86 -14.42
CA VAL A 174 -4.27 14.21 -15.72
C VAL A 174 -5.75 13.85 -15.88
N GLU A 175 -6.37 13.31 -14.83
CA GLU A 175 -7.79 12.96 -14.84
C GLU A 175 -8.69 14.20 -15.00
N CYS A 176 -8.35 15.31 -14.33
CA CYS A 176 -9.07 16.57 -14.46
C CYS A 176 -9.01 17.10 -15.91
N ILE A 177 -7.83 17.08 -16.52
CA ILE A 177 -7.64 17.48 -17.92
C ILE A 177 -8.46 16.60 -18.86
N ASN A 178 -8.44 15.29 -18.64
CA ASN A 178 -9.19 14.33 -19.46
C ASN A 178 -10.70 14.52 -19.30
N ALA A 179 -11.19 14.73 -18.08
CA ALA A 179 -12.61 15.01 -17.82
C ALA A 179 -13.06 16.28 -18.56
N MET A 180 -12.25 17.34 -18.57
CA MET A 180 -12.54 18.55 -19.35
C MET A 180 -12.55 18.30 -20.86
N LYS A 181 -11.58 17.56 -21.39
CA LYS A 181 -11.53 17.21 -22.83
C LYS A 181 -12.74 16.38 -23.24
N ILE A 182 -13.11 15.37 -22.46
CA ILE A 182 -14.28 14.50 -22.73
C ILE A 182 -15.57 15.32 -22.67
N TYR A 183 -15.72 16.21 -21.68
CA TYR A 183 -16.88 17.09 -21.60
C TYR A 183 -17.03 17.97 -22.85
N ARG A 184 -15.93 18.57 -23.31
CA ARG A 184 -15.92 19.38 -24.54
C ARG A 184 -16.23 18.53 -25.78
N ALA A 185 -15.57 17.39 -25.93
CA ALA A 185 -15.77 16.48 -27.06
C ALA A 185 -17.23 15.97 -27.13
N ARG A 186 -17.81 15.61 -25.98
CA ARG A 186 -19.21 15.18 -25.89
C ARG A 186 -20.16 16.29 -26.31
N LYS A 187 -19.90 17.54 -25.90
CA LYS A 187 -20.71 18.70 -26.29
C LYS A 187 -20.63 18.95 -27.80
N THR A 188 -19.46 18.80 -28.41
CA THR A 188 -19.29 18.92 -29.87
C THR A 188 -20.00 17.79 -30.61
N PHE A 189 -19.88 16.55 -30.14
CA PHE A 189 -20.55 15.39 -30.75
C PHE A 189 -22.08 15.54 -30.75
N ILE A 190 -22.68 15.98 -29.64
CA ILE A 190 -24.13 16.22 -29.55
C ILE A 190 -24.58 17.25 -30.59
N ARG A 191 -23.87 18.38 -30.71
CA ARG A 191 -24.17 19.43 -31.71
C ARG A 191 -24.11 18.91 -33.14
N LEU A 192 -23.07 18.12 -33.47
CA LEU A 192 -22.92 17.54 -34.80
C LEU A 192 -24.01 16.51 -35.10
N SER A 193 -24.39 15.70 -34.12
CA SER A 193 -25.50 14.74 -34.28
C SER A 193 -26.85 15.43 -34.46
N GLU A 194 -27.09 16.55 -33.76
CA GLU A 194 -28.30 17.35 -33.94
C GLU A 194 -28.35 18.01 -35.33
N GLN A 195 -27.21 18.49 -35.84
CA GLN A 195 -27.09 19.06 -37.19
C GLN A 195 -27.32 18.02 -38.29
N ALA A 196 -26.68 16.84 -38.17
CA ALA A 196 -26.87 15.76 -39.14
C ALA A 196 -28.33 15.27 -39.19
N GLN A 197 -28.99 15.16 -38.03
CA GLN A 197 -30.41 14.81 -37.97
C GLN A 197 -31.32 15.90 -38.55
N ALA A 198 -30.95 17.18 -38.43
CA ALA A 198 -31.71 18.28 -39.02
C ALA A 198 -31.57 18.30 -40.56
N GLU A 199 -30.38 18.06 -41.08
CA GLU A 199 -30.13 17.95 -42.53
C GLU A 199 -30.83 16.74 -43.15
N GLU A 200 -30.83 15.58 -42.47
CA GLU A 200 -31.53 14.38 -42.93
C GLU A 200 -33.05 14.56 -42.99
N LYS A 201 -33.64 15.26 -42.01
CA LYS A 201 -35.06 15.60 -42.01
C LYS A 201 -35.43 16.59 -43.12
N LEU A 202 -34.60 17.61 -43.34
CA LEU A 202 -34.83 18.61 -44.38
C LEU A 202 -34.75 17.99 -45.79
N GLY A 203 -33.81 17.06 -46.02
CA GLY A 203 -33.71 16.33 -47.28
C GLY A 203 -34.83 15.31 -47.52
N ALA A 204 -35.43 14.77 -46.45
CA ALA A 204 -36.56 13.86 -46.56
C ALA A 204 -37.89 14.58 -46.89
N GLU A 205 -38.07 15.82 -46.42
CA GLU A 205 -39.22 16.66 -46.82
C GLU A 205 -39.13 17.13 -48.29
N ASP A 206 -37.93 17.44 -48.78
CA ASP A 206 -37.72 17.89 -50.18
C ASP A 206 -37.94 16.75 -51.19
N ASN A 207 -37.51 15.53 -50.88
CA ASN A 207 -37.73 14.34 -51.73
C ASN A 207 -39.16 13.75 -51.66
N GLY A 208 -39.97 14.13 -50.66
CA GLY A 208 -41.36 13.68 -50.51
C GLY A 208 -42.39 14.56 -51.24
N ALA A 209 -41.95 15.70 -51.78
CA ALA A 209 -42.81 16.69 -52.46
C ALA A 209 -42.70 16.68 -53.99
N ALA A 210 -41.97 15.71 -54.56
CA ALA A 210 -41.87 15.45 -56.00
C ALA A 210 -42.64 14.17 -56.39
#